data_AF-A0A0F7CSW8-F1
#
_entry.id   AF-A0A0F7CSW8-F1
#
_cell.length_a   1.000
_cell.length_b   1.000
_cell.length_c   1.000
_cell.angle_alpha   90.00
_cell.angle_beta   90.00
_cell.angle_gamma   90.00
#
_symmetry.space_group_name_H-M   'P 1'
#
loop_
_entity.id
_entity.type
_entity.pdbx_description
1 polymer ?
#
loop_
_entity_poly.entity_id
_entity_poly.type
_entity_poly.pdbx_seq_one_letter_code
_entity_poly.pdbx_strand_id
1 'polypeptide(L)'
;MVDTQQLLAWPVGFSLSTVDLPEFNDSSHCLDMKHLSTSDYASISSSSIPSSLSPPLVSSMSSTGMAYDPSPPQSEDHLTNMDYTNLHSYRTELDTHSSVKLEPDSPPQYSDSPVFSKLPEDTPSSSLNIECRVCGDKASGFHYGVHACEGCKGFFRRTIRLKLVYDHCDLHCRIHKKSRNKCQYCRFQKCLNVGMSHNAIRFGRMPQAEKEKLLAEFSSDMEHMHPEAADLRALARHLYEAYLKYFPLTKAKARAILSGKSGDNVPFVIHDIKSLMEGEQLINNGQTSFQEQQIATAGHGVSGIAGALSGPDCNVFGMASNIGSEPPDGVELRFFYSCQSRSAEAVREVTEFAKSIPGFVNLDLNDQVTLLKYGVIEVLILMMSPLMNKDGTLISYGQIFMTREFLKSLRKPFCQMLEPKFDFSVKFNTLELDDSDMALFLAVIILSGDRPGLLNVKPIEQLQETVLHSLELHLKINHPDSLQLFAKVLQKMTDLRQMVTDHVQLIQLLKKTEVDMFLHPLLQEIMKDLY
;
A
#
# COMPACT_ATOMS: atom_id res chain seq x y z
N MET A 1 -41.79 4.69 -45.15
CA MET A 1 -42.85 3.91 -44.47
C MET A 1 -42.10 3.04 -43.46
N VAL A 2 -42.19 3.28 -42.14
CA VAL A 2 -43.38 3.11 -41.26
C VAL A 2 -43.64 1.61 -41.04
N ASP A 3 -43.51 1.02 -39.83
CA ASP A 3 -42.99 1.58 -38.56
C ASP A 3 -42.62 0.52 -37.47
N THR A 4 -41.96 0.98 -36.39
CA THR A 4 -41.90 0.52 -34.97
C THR A 4 -41.88 -0.96 -34.49
N GLN A 5 -40.89 -1.24 -33.60
CA GLN A 5 -40.92 -1.99 -32.30
C GLN A 5 -41.32 -3.50 -32.27
N GLN A 6 -40.61 -4.41 -31.57
CA GLN A 6 -40.27 -4.46 -30.13
C GLN A 6 -38.96 -5.26 -29.90
N LEU A 7 -37.97 -4.83 -29.10
CA LEU A 7 -37.90 -4.69 -27.61
C LEU A 7 -37.63 -6.00 -26.82
N LEU A 8 -36.38 -6.20 -26.40
CA LEU A 8 -36.03 -6.77 -25.09
C LEU A 8 -34.79 -6.05 -24.54
N ALA A 9 -35.02 -5.09 -23.64
CA ALA A 9 -34.00 -4.50 -22.77
C ALA A 9 -34.54 -4.58 -21.33
N TRP A 10 -33.67 -4.88 -20.36
CA TRP A 10 -34.04 -4.97 -18.94
C TRP A 10 -33.33 -3.88 -18.12
N PRO A 11 -33.92 -3.46 -16.98
CA PRO A 11 -34.01 -2.02 -16.71
C PRO A 11 -32.97 -1.47 -15.73
N VAL A 12 -32.71 -0.16 -15.88
CA VAL A 12 -32.07 0.69 -14.87
C VAL A 12 -33.13 1.65 -14.34
N GLY A 13 -33.32 1.71 -13.02
CA GLY A 13 -34.17 2.73 -12.41
C GLY A 13 -34.79 2.34 -11.07
N PHE A 14 -34.29 2.94 -9.99
CA PHE A 14 -35.10 3.25 -8.81
C PHE A 14 -35.09 4.77 -8.64
N SER A 15 -36.26 5.38 -8.84
CA SER A 15 -36.54 6.78 -8.50
C SER A 15 -37.75 6.78 -7.58
N LEU A 16 -37.69 7.52 -6.48
CA LEU A 16 -38.86 7.81 -5.65
C LEU A 16 -39.22 9.29 -5.78
N SER A 17 -40.52 9.56 -5.80
CA SER A 17 -41.10 10.84 -6.17
C SER A 17 -41.04 11.90 -5.06
N THR A 18 -41.10 13.16 -5.50
CA THR A 18 -41.31 14.35 -4.67
C THR A 18 -42.61 14.29 -3.87
N VAL A 19 -42.62 14.97 -2.72
CA VAL A 19 -43.81 15.33 -1.94
C VAL A 19 -43.63 16.80 -1.50
N ASP A 20 -44.68 17.60 -1.64
CA ASP A 20 -44.61 19.07 -1.53
C ASP A 20 -44.92 19.65 -0.13
N LEU A 21 -44.62 20.95 -0.01
CA LEU A 21 -45.07 21.94 1.00
C LEU A 21 -44.35 21.97 2.37
N PRO A 22 -44.26 23.16 3.03
CA PRO A 22 -44.41 24.53 2.52
C PRO A 22 -43.20 25.45 2.82
N GLU A 23 -43.20 26.64 2.21
CA GLU A 23 -42.23 27.72 2.51
C GLU A 23 -42.46 28.31 3.91
N PHE A 24 -41.37 28.70 4.59
CA PHE A 24 -41.38 29.74 5.63
C PHE A 24 -40.08 30.55 5.53
N ASN A 25 -40.18 31.87 5.64
CA ASN A 25 -39.07 32.80 5.41
C ASN A 25 -38.54 33.44 6.71
N ASP A 26 -37.27 33.86 6.67
CA ASP A 26 -36.55 34.75 7.61
C ASP A 26 -36.70 34.53 9.12
N SER A 27 -35.58 34.23 9.78
CA SER A 27 -34.97 35.19 10.72
C SER A 27 -33.54 34.81 11.10
N SER A 28 -32.73 35.84 11.37
CA SER A 28 -31.30 35.73 11.66
C SER A 28 -31.02 35.46 13.15
N HIS A 29 -30.08 34.56 13.44
CA HIS A 29 -29.35 34.57 14.71
C HIS A 29 -27.88 34.19 14.51
N CYS A 30 -26.99 35.15 14.78
CA CYS A 30 -25.55 34.92 14.86
C CYS A 30 -25.21 34.31 16.23
N LEU A 31 -24.24 33.38 16.25
CA LEU A 31 -23.62 32.88 17.49
C LEU A 31 -22.10 32.92 17.35
N ASP A 32 -21.46 33.86 18.03
CA ASP A 32 -20.01 33.96 18.15
C ASP A 32 -19.42 32.72 18.86
N MET A 33 -18.56 32.00 18.15
CA MET A 33 -17.59 31.08 18.76
C MET A 33 -16.18 31.48 18.35
N LYS A 34 -15.30 31.62 19.35
CA LYS A 34 -14.03 32.35 19.23
C LYS A 34 -12.98 31.54 18.48
N HIS A 35 -12.12 32.25 17.73
CA HIS A 35 -10.85 31.70 17.26
C HIS A 35 -10.03 31.15 18.43
N LEU A 36 -9.49 29.95 18.26
CA LEU A 36 -8.43 29.37 19.09
C LEU A 36 -7.22 29.10 18.19
N SER A 37 -6.09 29.73 18.49
CA SER A 37 -4.83 29.57 17.77
C SER A 37 -3.91 28.54 18.45
N THR A 38 -2.94 28.03 17.70
CA THR A 38 -2.07 26.92 18.12
C THR A 38 -0.93 27.36 19.04
N SER A 39 -1.24 27.64 20.32
CA SER A 39 -0.26 27.80 21.42
C SER A 39 -0.90 27.48 22.78
N ASP A 40 -0.99 26.20 23.14
CA ASP A 40 -1.16 25.74 24.55
C ASP A 40 -1.09 24.19 24.61
N TYR A 41 0.10 23.60 24.47
CA TYR A 41 0.28 22.15 24.68
C TYR A 41 1.69 21.77 25.18
N ALA A 42 2.07 22.29 26.35
CA ALA A 42 3.23 21.83 27.10
C ALA A 42 2.91 21.86 28.61
N SER A 43 3.23 20.76 29.32
CA SER A 43 2.69 20.45 30.68
C SER A 43 1.20 20.06 30.64
N ILE A 44 0.65 19.24 31.55
CA ILE A 44 1.16 18.74 32.84
C ILE A 44 1.11 17.20 32.89
N SER A 45 2.08 16.58 33.56
CA SER A 45 2.05 15.16 33.94
C SER A 45 1.74 14.98 35.43
N SER A 46 1.13 13.83 35.78
CA SER A 46 0.91 13.29 37.14
C SER A 46 -0.08 14.00 38.09
N SER A 47 -1.17 13.30 38.40
CA SER A 47 -1.81 13.16 39.72
C SER A 47 -2.93 12.10 39.61
N SER A 48 -3.55 11.67 40.72
CA SER A 48 -4.14 10.32 40.80
C SER A 48 -5.39 10.17 41.68
N ILE A 49 -6.34 9.33 41.21
CA ILE A 49 -7.32 8.54 42.03
C ILE A 49 -8.42 9.41 42.71
N PRO A 50 -9.63 8.90 43.06
CA PRO A 50 -10.13 7.51 43.08
C PRO A 50 -11.37 7.21 42.19
N SER A 51 -11.78 5.94 42.20
CA SER A 51 -12.99 5.39 41.57
C SER A 51 -14.06 4.97 42.59
N SER A 52 -15.33 5.26 42.27
CA SER A 52 -16.58 4.68 42.84
C SER A 52 -17.75 5.22 41.97
N LEU A 53 -18.96 4.65 41.87
CA LEU A 53 -19.68 3.60 42.61
C LEU A 53 -20.40 2.64 41.63
N SER A 54 -20.84 1.48 42.13
CA SER A 54 -21.82 0.60 41.46
C SER A 54 -23.15 0.59 42.22
N PRO A 55 -24.33 0.60 41.55
CA PRO A 55 -25.62 0.36 42.20
C PRO A 55 -25.97 -1.16 42.27
N PRO A 56 -26.74 -1.62 43.29
CA PRO A 56 -27.13 -3.02 43.45
C PRO A 56 -28.45 -3.41 42.74
N LEU A 57 -28.82 -4.69 42.85
CA LEU A 57 -29.97 -5.37 42.20
C LEU A 57 -31.25 -5.44 43.08
N VAL A 58 -32.24 -6.21 42.57
CA VAL A 58 -33.56 -6.60 43.13
C VAL A 58 -34.64 -5.50 43.28
N SER A 59 -35.95 -5.76 43.05
CA SER A 59 -36.66 -7.00 42.65
C SER A 59 -37.99 -6.71 41.92
N SER A 60 -38.51 -7.71 41.20
CA SER A 60 -39.96 -8.02 41.16
C SER A 60 -40.16 -9.51 40.81
N MET A 61 -41.33 -10.08 41.11
CA MET A 61 -41.61 -11.54 41.01
C MET A 61 -42.80 -11.85 40.11
N SER A 62 -42.79 -13.04 39.51
CA SER A 62 -43.97 -13.80 39.09
C SER A 62 -43.61 -15.28 38.96
N SER A 63 -44.55 -16.19 39.22
CA SER A 63 -44.23 -17.56 39.63
C SER A 63 -45.18 -18.63 39.06
N THR A 64 -44.61 -19.68 38.47
CA THR A 64 -45.10 -21.08 38.40
C THR A 64 -44.05 -21.94 37.64
N GLY A 65 -43.74 -23.20 37.97
CA GLY A 65 -43.99 -23.92 39.23
C GLY A 65 -44.41 -25.40 39.06
N MET A 66 -43.48 -26.32 38.75
CA MET A 66 -43.54 -27.77 39.08
C MET A 66 -42.12 -28.40 39.05
N ALA A 67 -41.97 -29.53 39.75
CA ALA A 67 -40.78 -30.43 39.80
C ALA A 67 -41.25 -31.90 39.54
N TYR A 68 -40.44 -32.96 39.36
CA TYR A 68 -39.23 -33.40 40.06
C TYR A 68 -38.31 -34.34 39.20
N ASP A 69 -37.17 -34.71 39.79
CA ASP A 69 -36.04 -35.62 39.43
C ASP A 69 -36.43 -37.14 39.27
N PRO A 70 -35.57 -38.16 38.98
CA PRO A 70 -34.08 -38.22 38.92
C PRO A 70 -33.41 -39.06 37.78
N SER A 71 -32.09 -39.33 37.91
CA SER A 71 -31.13 -39.97 36.94
C SER A 71 -30.44 -41.25 37.52
N PRO A 72 -29.40 -41.89 36.89
CA PRO A 72 -29.04 -42.17 35.48
C PRO A 72 -29.14 -43.70 35.13
N PRO A 73 -28.14 -44.65 35.09
CA PRO A 73 -26.64 -44.67 35.06
C PRO A 73 -25.92 -45.57 33.98
N GLN A 74 -24.58 -45.48 33.94
CA GLN A 74 -23.51 -46.48 33.60
C GLN A 74 -23.31 -47.18 32.21
N SER A 75 -22.25 -46.75 31.49
CA SER A 75 -21.05 -47.53 30.99
C SER A 75 -20.26 -46.62 30.03
N GLU A 76 -19.08 -46.06 30.34
CA GLU A 76 -17.71 -46.65 30.40
C GLU A 76 -17.33 -47.37 29.09
N ASP A 77 -16.28 -46.95 28.37
CA ASP A 77 -14.86 -47.04 28.79
C ASP A 77 -13.94 -45.81 28.46
N HIS A 78 -12.67 -45.84 28.90
CA HIS A 78 -11.64 -44.77 28.82
C HIS A 78 -10.82 -44.74 27.48
N LEU A 79 -9.81 -43.88 27.17
CA LEU A 79 -8.80 -43.03 27.88
C LEU A 79 -8.42 -41.80 27.00
N THR A 80 -7.78 -40.68 27.43
CA THR A 80 -7.59 -39.94 28.71
C THR A 80 -7.08 -38.52 28.38
N ASN A 81 -7.36 -37.52 29.22
CA ASN A 81 -6.76 -36.17 29.15
C ASN A 81 -5.30 -36.12 29.66
N MET A 82 -4.62 -34.98 29.46
CA MET A 82 -3.38 -34.60 30.17
C MET A 82 -3.56 -33.25 30.87
N ASP A 83 -3.17 -33.16 32.14
CA ASP A 83 -3.60 -32.10 33.06
C ASP A 83 -2.77 -30.81 33.09
N TYR A 84 -3.44 -29.73 33.53
CA TYR A 84 -2.95 -28.36 33.61
C TYR A 84 -2.27 -28.04 34.96
N THR A 85 -1.28 -28.83 35.38
CA THR A 85 -0.69 -28.76 36.74
C THR A 85 0.84 -28.68 36.77
N ASN A 86 1.43 -27.52 36.39
CA ASN A 86 2.86 -27.27 36.65
C ASN A 86 3.27 -25.77 36.73
N LEU A 87 2.66 -25.00 37.64
CA LEU A 87 3.05 -23.60 37.92
C LEU A 87 2.99 -23.19 39.40
N HIS A 88 3.24 -24.12 40.34
CA HIS A 88 3.34 -23.83 41.78
C HIS A 88 4.45 -24.66 42.44
N SER A 89 5.69 -24.15 42.39
CA SER A 89 6.88 -24.81 42.98
C SER A 89 7.99 -23.85 43.46
N TYR A 90 7.67 -22.58 43.77
CA TYR A 90 8.65 -21.61 44.28
C TYR A 90 8.14 -20.76 45.47
N ARG A 91 7.96 -21.43 46.60
CA ARG A 91 7.93 -20.94 48.00
C ARG A 91 8.07 -22.21 48.87
N THR A 92 8.86 -22.27 49.94
CA THR A 92 9.58 -21.25 50.70
C THR A 92 10.83 -21.87 51.34
N GLU A 93 11.97 -21.19 51.31
CA GLU A 93 12.92 -21.19 52.42
C GLU A 93 13.41 -19.75 52.64
N LEU A 94 13.57 -19.36 53.90
CA LEU A 94 14.34 -18.16 54.28
C LEU A 94 15.70 -18.67 54.73
N ASP A 95 16.77 -17.96 54.36
CA ASP A 95 17.85 -17.78 55.31
C ASP A 95 18.48 -16.39 55.17
N THR A 96 19.04 -15.89 56.27
CA THR A 96 19.55 -14.52 56.38
C THR A 96 21.05 -14.47 56.18
N HIS A 97 21.55 -13.59 55.29
CA HIS A 97 22.78 -12.82 55.53
C HIS A 97 22.88 -11.61 54.57
N SER A 98 23.45 -10.52 55.06
CA SER A 98 23.64 -9.27 54.30
C SER A 98 25.09 -9.12 53.82
N SER A 99 25.29 -8.82 52.53
CA SER A 99 26.45 -8.06 52.02
C SER A 99 26.24 -7.66 50.55
N VAL A 100 26.77 -6.50 50.17
CA VAL A 100 26.69 -5.94 48.81
C VAL A 100 27.95 -6.29 48.02
N LYS A 101 27.83 -6.85 46.81
CA LYS A 101 28.89 -6.75 45.78
C LYS A 101 28.41 -7.00 44.34
N LEU A 102 28.59 -5.95 43.52
CA LEU A 102 29.02 -5.84 42.10
C LEU A 102 28.77 -6.96 41.06
N GLU A 103 28.67 -6.53 39.80
CA GLU A 103 28.51 -7.36 38.60
C GLU A 103 29.74 -8.25 38.28
N PRO A 104 29.57 -9.36 37.54
CA PRO A 104 30.66 -10.13 36.95
C PRO A 104 31.11 -9.56 35.59
N ASP A 105 32.42 -9.59 35.35
CA ASP A 105 33.08 -9.05 34.15
C ASP A 105 32.76 -9.76 32.82
N SER A 106 33.06 -9.05 31.72
CA SER A 106 33.05 -9.62 30.36
C SER A 106 34.30 -10.50 30.11
N PRO A 107 34.19 -11.61 29.35
CA PRO A 107 35.34 -12.45 29.03
C PRO A 107 36.35 -11.73 28.10
N PRO A 108 37.66 -11.98 28.27
CA PRO A 108 38.71 -11.17 27.65
C PRO A 108 38.93 -11.46 26.15
N GLN A 109 39.44 -10.45 25.44
CA GLN A 109 40.03 -10.62 24.12
C GLN A 109 41.46 -11.16 24.24
N TYR A 110 41.86 -12.03 23.31
CA TYR A 110 43.27 -12.33 23.01
C TYR A 110 43.41 -12.69 21.53
N SER A 111 44.58 -12.46 20.93
CA SER A 111 44.78 -12.53 19.48
C SER A 111 45.77 -13.62 19.02
N ASP A 112 45.75 -13.85 17.71
CA ASP A 112 46.79 -14.44 16.87
C ASP A 112 47.04 -15.97 16.89
N SER A 113 46.33 -16.63 15.96
CA SER A 113 46.90 -17.29 14.76
C SER A 113 47.96 -18.40 14.90
N PRO A 114 47.80 -19.51 14.15
CA PRO A 114 48.44 -19.51 12.83
C PRO A 114 47.54 -19.95 11.65
N VAL A 115 48.04 -19.71 10.44
CA VAL A 115 47.35 -19.87 9.16
C VAL A 115 47.11 -21.34 8.76
N PHE A 116 45.92 -21.65 8.25
CA PHE A 116 45.74 -22.71 7.26
C PHE A 116 44.66 -22.34 6.23
N SER A 117 45.00 -22.39 4.94
CA SER A 117 44.17 -21.86 3.86
C SER A 117 43.06 -22.83 3.43
N LYS A 118 41.82 -22.34 3.32
CA LYS A 118 40.75 -22.95 2.50
C LYS A 118 40.01 -21.87 1.70
N LEU A 119 39.44 -22.29 0.57
CA LEU A 119 38.95 -21.42 -0.50
C LEU A 119 37.69 -20.62 -0.10
N PRO A 120 37.43 -19.47 -0.76
CA PRO A 120 36.14 -18.80 -0.66
C PRO A 120 35.05 -19.66 -1.33
N GLU A 121 34.05 -20.07 -0.55
CA GLU A 121 32.83 -20.70 -1.06
C GLU A 121 31.81 -19.61 -1.42
N ASP A 122 32.16 -18.80 -2.43
CA ASP A 122 31.29 -17.74 -2.93
C ASP A 122 30.08 -18.35 -3.67
N THR A 123 28.99 -18.50 -2.94
CA THR A 123 27.64 -18.61 -3.51
C THR A 123 26.74 -17.69 -2.70
N PRO A 124 26.27 -16.56 -3.27
CA PRO A 124 25.37 -15.67 -2.54
C PRO A 124 24.08 -16.43 -2.26
N SER A 125 23.85 -16.77 -1.00
CA SER A 125 22.62 -17.43 -0.58
C SER A 125 21.46 -16.47 -0.83
N SER A 126 20.77 -16.66 -1.95
CA SER A 126 19.55 -15.95 -2.30
C SER A 126 18.63 -16.00 -1.09
N SER A 127 18.38 -14.83 -0.50
CA SER A 127 17.74 -14.76 0.81
C SER A 127 16.28 -15.13 0.67
N LEU A 128 15.98 -16.42 0.81
CA LEU A 128 14.63 -16.98 0.88
C LEU A 128 13.79 -16.03 1.73
N ASN A 129 12.69 -15.52 1.16
CA ASN A 129 11.82 -14.56 1.83
C ASN A 129 10.94 -15.26 2.88
N ILE A 130 11.59 -15.90 3.85
CA ILE A 130 10.98 -16.65 4.92
C ILE A 130 10.21 -15.69 5.83
N GLU A 131 8.95 -16.02 6.11
CA GLU A 131 8.09 -15.20 6.95
C GLU A 131 8.14 -15.57 8.43
N CYS A 132 7.83 -14.59 9.27
CA CYS A 132 7.59 -14.77 10.69
C CYS A 132 6.28 -15.57 10.91
N ARG A 133 6.39 -16.83 11.34
CA ARG A 133 5.25 -17.75 11.60
C ARG A 133 4.20 -17.15 12.54
N VAL A 134 4.59 -16.20 13.40
CA VAL A 134 3.69 -15.47 14.29
C VAL A 134 2.84 -14.42 13.55
N CYS A 135 3.36 -13.71 12.53
CA CYS A 135 2.69 -12.51 12.02
C CYS A 135 2.86 -12.11 10.54
N GLY A 136 3.46 -12.93 9.66
CA GLY A 136 3.60 -12.59 8.23
C GLY A 136 4.43 -11.32 7.99
N ASP A 137 5.48 -11.13 8.79
CA ASP A 137 6.48 -10.07 8.59
C ASP A 137 7.82 -10.75 8.31
N LYS A 138 8.70 -10.14 7.52
CA LYS A 138 9.95 -10.79 7.08
C LYS A 138 10.74 -11.31 8.28
N ALA A 139 11.08 -12.60 8.28
CA ALA A 139 11.87 -13.19 9.34
C ALA A 139 13.30 -12.62 9.30
N SER A 140 13.85 -12.31 10.48
CA SER A 140 15.26 -11.92 10.63
C SER A 140 16.17 -13.10 10.98
N GLY A 141 15.60 -14.32 11.03
CA GLY A 141 16.31 -15.54 11.36
C GLY A 141 15.40 -16.58 12.03
N PHE A 142 16.05 -17.56 12.63
CA PHE A 142 15.42 -18.61 13.45
C PHE A 142 15.65 -18.26 14.93
N HIS A 143 14.59 -17.86 15.63
CA HIS A 143 14.66 -17.33 17.00
C HIS A 143 13.72 -18.13 17.91
N TYR A 144 14.22 -18.58 19.06
CA TYR A 144 13.44 -19.37 20.04
C TYR A 144 12.79 -20.63 19.43
N GLY A 145 13.43 -21.26 18.44
CA GLY A 145 12.92 -22.46 17.78
C GLY A 145 12.03 -22.25 16.56
N VAL A 146 11.78 -21.01 16.10
CA VAL A 146 10.91 -20.74 14.93
C VAL A 146 11.45 -19.62 14.04
N HIS A 147 10.98 -19.57 12.80
CA HIS A 147 11.17 -18.40 11.95
C HIS A 147 10.35 -17.20 12.43
N ALA A 148 11.05 -16.12 12.81
CA ALA A 148 10.46 -14.94 13.42
C ALA A 148 11.13 -13.64 12.97
N CYS A 149 10.37 -12.54 13.00
CA CYS A 149 10.90 -11.19 12.84
C CYS A 149 11.36 -10.61 14.19
N GLU A 150 12.23 -9.59 14.16
CA GLU A 150 12.71 -8.88 15.36
C GLU A 150 11.57 -8.42 16.28
N GLY A 151 10.43 -7.99 15.71
CA GLY A 151 9.26 -7.57 16.47
C GLY A 151 8.62 -8.66 17.33
N CYS A 152 8.62 -9.92 16.89
CA CYS A 152 8.06 -11.03 17.66
C CYS A 152 9.12 -11.71 18.56
N LYS A 153 10.35 -11.84 18.08
CA LYS A 153 11.54 -12.18 18.89
C LYS A 153 11.67 -11.29 20.13
N GLY A 154 11.62 -9.97 19.94
CA GLY A 154 11.74 -8.98 21.01
C GLY A 154 10.55 -8.99 21.97
N PHE A 155 9.32 -9.21 21.46
CA PHE A 155 8.12 -9.38 22.27
C PHE A 155 8.21 -10.63 23.17
N PHE A 156 8.45 -11.81 22.57
CA PHE A 156 8.56 -13.07 23.31
C PHE A 156 9.66 -13.01 24.39
N ARG A 157 10.85 -12.51 24.03
CA ARG A 157 11.96 -12.27 24.97
C ARG A 157 11.55 -11.40 26.16
N ARG A 158 10.77 -10.33 25.93
CA ARG A 158 10.29 -9.43 26.99
C ARG A 158 9.27 -10.12 27.88
N THR A 159 8.28 -10.81 27.31
CA THR A 159 7.24 -11.54 28.06
C THR A 159 7.87 -12.57 29.00
N ILE A 160 8.81 -13.39 28.52
CA ILE A 160 9.51 -14.38 29.34
C ILE A 160 10.43 -13.72 30.39
N ARG A 161 11.32 -12.79 30.00
CA ARG A 161 12.29 -12.19 30.93
C ARG A 161 11.64 -11.41 32.06
N LEU A 162 10.50 -10.75 31.80
CA LEU A 162 9.77 -9.96 32.80
C LEU A 162 8.59 -10.71 33.42
N LYS A 163 8.39 -12.00 33.08
CA LYS A 163 7.27 -12.84 33.52
C LYS A 163 5.90 -12.15 33.36
N LEU A 164 5.68 -11.49 32.23
CA LEU A 164 4.45 -10.74 31.99
C LEU A 164 3.27 -11.70 31.78
N VAL A 165 2.22 -11.50 32.57
CA VAL A 165 0.90 -12.10 32.36
C VAL A 165 0.04 -11.09 31.59
N TYR A 166 -0.82 -11.56 30.70
CA TYR A 166 -1.76 -10.75 29.93
C TYR A 166 -3.18 -11.24 30.20
N ASP A 167 -4.14 -10.32 30.28
CA ASP A 167 -5.55 -10.64 30.48
C ASP A 167 -6.09 -11.54 29.36
N HIS A 168 -6.97 -12.48 29.71
CA HIS A 168 -7.49 -13.47 28.77
C HIS A 168 -8.26 -12.81 27.61
N CYS A 169 -8.22 -13.43 26.43
CA CYS A 169 -8.96 -12.93 25.27
C CYS A 169 -9.47 -14.07 24.38
N ASP A 170 -10.76 -14.35 24.55
CA ASP A 170 -11.54 -15.40 23.89
C ASP A 170 -11.87 -15.08 22.42
N LEU A 171 -11.54 -13.87 21.95
CA LEU A 171 -11.79 -13.41 20.58
C LEU A 171 -10.84 -14.02 19.52
N HIS A 172 -9.94 -14.93 19.92
CA HIS A 172 -8.97 -15.64 19.06
C HIS A 172 -8.31 -14.74 18.00
N CYS A 173 -7.88 -13.53 18.41
CA CYS A 173 -7.52 -12.44 17.50
C CYS A 173 -6.51 -12.84 16.41
N ARG A 174 -6.84 -12.63 15.13
CA ARG A 174 -5.92 -12.89 14.01
C ARG A 174 -4.68 -11.98 14.05
N ILE A 175 -3.49 -12.59 14.10
CA ILE A 175 -2.19 -11.91 14.31
C ILE A 175 -1.40 -11.81 12.99
N HIS A 176 -1.29 -10.58 12.47
CA HIS A 176 -0.58 -10.19 11.24
C HIS A 176 0.30 -8.96 11.51
N LYS A 177 1.15 -8.57 10.55
CA LYS A 177 2.14 -7.47 10.67
C LYS A 177 1.58 -6.17 11.26
N LYS A 178 0.34 -5.81 10.90
CA LYS A 178 -0.38 -4.62 11.40
C LYS A 178 -1.17 -4.89 12.70
N SER A 179 -1.82 -6.05 12.85
CA SER A 179 -2.66 -6.35 14.02
C SER A 179 -1.89 -6.85 15.25
N ARG A 180 -0.62 -7.28 15.10
CA ARG A 180 0.18 -7.93 16.17
C ARG A 180 0.38 -7.12 17.45
N ASN A 181 0.08 -5.83 17.46
CA ASN A 181 0.16 -5.00 18.67
C ASN A 181 -1.21 -4.78 19.36
N LYS A 182 -2.34 -5.24 18.77
CA LYS A 182 -3.70 -4.98 19.29
C LYS A 182 -4.07 -5.83 20.52
N CYS A 183 -3.67 -7.11 20.55
CA CYS A 183 -3.92 -8.00 21.69
C CYS A 183 -2.62 -8.71 22.07
N GLN A 184 -2.14 -8.49 23.30
CA GLN A 184 -0.89 -9.07 23.79
C GLN A 184 -1.06 -10.56 24.11
N TYR A 185 -2.19 -10.95 24.71
CA TYR A 185 -2.55 -12.34 25.01
C TYR A 185 -2.55 -13.22 23.75
N CYS A 186 -3.41 -12.93 22.75
CA CYS A 186 -3.49 -13.74 21.53
C CYS A 186 -2.17 -13.77 20.75
N ARG A 187 -1.37 -12.70 20.80
CA ARG A 187 -0.03 -12.69 20.19
C ARG A 187 0.93 -13.63 20.91
N PHE A 188 0.97 -13.61 22.24
CA PHE A 188 1.83 -14.50 23.03
C PHE A 188 1.38 -15.96 22.90
N GLN A 189 0.08 -16.22 22.95
CA GLN A 189 -0.46 -17.55 22.70
C GLN A 189 -0.10 -18.04 21.29
N LYS A 190 -0.17 -17.19 20.25
CA LYS A 190 0.31 -17.58 18.91
C LYS A 190 1.83 -17.82 18.87
N CYS A 191 2.65 -17.07 19.61
CA CYS A 191 4.09 -17.39 19.74
C CYS A 191 4.30 -18.81 20.29
N LEU A 192 3.61 -19.17 21.37
CA LEU A 192 3.69 -20.50 21.97
C LEU A 192 3.17 -21.58 21.00
N ASN A 193 2.01 -21.37 20.39
CA ASN A 193 1.37 -22.34 19.48
C ASN A 193 2.17 -22.60 18.20
N VAL A 194 3.01 -21.67 17.72
CA VAL A 194 3.93 -21.93 16.58
C VAL A 194 5.27 -22.53 17.01
N GLY A 195 5.49 -22.78 18.30
CA GLY A 195 6.68 -23.44 18.85
C GLY A 195 7.74 -22.52 19.49
N MET A 196 7.46 -21.24 19.75
CA MET A 196 8.46 -20.37 20.40
C MET A 196 8.72 -20.82 21.85
N SER A 197 9.95 -21.24 22.12
CA SER A 197 10.38 -21.74 23.43
C SER A 197 11.67 -21.08 23.90
N HIS A 198 11.71 -20.72 25.19
CA HIS A 198 12.93 -20.26 25.84
C HIS A 198 14.04 -21.32 25.83
N ASN A 199 13.68 -22.60 25.83
CA ASN A 199 14.63 -23.70 25.84
C ASN A 199 15.15 -24.04 24.42
N ALA A 200 14.61 -23.39 23.38
CA ALA A 200 15.03 -23.52 21.99
C ALA A 200 15.91 -22.34 21.52
N ILE A 201 16.59 -21.65 22.44
CA ILE A 201 17.63 -20.66 22.11
C ILE A 201 18.84 -21.39 21.52
N ARG A 202 19.21 -21.06 20.28
CA ARG A 202 20.46 -21.49 19.63
C ARG A 202 21.21 -20.27 19.11
N PHE A 203 22.53 -20.25 19.27
CA PHE A 203 23.39 -19.16 18.82
C PHE A 203 23.87 -19.38 17.39
N GLY A 204 23.17 -18.77 16.43
CA GLY A 204 23.63 -18.64 15.05
C GLY A 204 23.36 -19.85 14.14
N ARG A 205 23.03 -19.53 12.88
CA ARG A 205 22.69 -20.45 11.77
C ARG A 205 21.42 -21.31 12.00
N MET A 206 20.68 -21.49 10.90
CA MET A 206 19.56 -22.43 10.78
C MET A 206 20.12 -23.87 10.83
N PRO A 207 19.47 -24.84 11.50
CA PRO A 207 19.87 -26.24 11.42
C PRO A 207 19.87 -26.73 9.97
N GLN A 208 20.87 -27.51 9.56
CA GLN A 208 20.97 -27.96 8.17
C GLN A 208 19.74 -28.78 7.73
N ALA A 209 19.22 -29.67 8.60
CA ALA A 209 17.99 -30.40 8.34
C ALA A 209 16.75 -29.49 8.16
N GLU A 210 16.70 -28.33 8.83
CA GLU A 210 15.62 -27.35 8.64
C GLU A 210 15.78 -26.59 7.31
N LYS A 211 17.03 -26.31 6.90
CA LYS A 211 17.36 -25.75 5.57
C LYS A 211 16.95 -26.71 4.46
N GLU A 212 17.30 -27.99 4.61
CA GLU A 212 16.99 -29.05 3.65
C GLU A 212 15.48 -29.33 3.60
N LYS A 213 14.80 -29.32 4.74
CA LYS A 213 13.34 -29.41 4.82
C LYS A 213 12.64 -28.24 4.14
N LEU A 214 13.09 -26.99 4.36
CA LEU A 214 12.56 -25.82 3.66
C LEU A 214 12.78 -25.89 2.15
N LEU A 215 13.97 -26.33 1.70
CA LEU A 215 14.25 -26.52 0.28
C LEU A 215 13.36 -27.61 -0.32
N ALA A 216 13.15 -28.72 0.39
CA ALA A 216 12.24 -29.79 -0.03
C ALA A 216 10.76 -29.32 -0.06
N GLU A 217 10.31 -28.54 0.92
CA GLU A 217 8.97 -27.91 0.92
C GLU A 217 8.79 -27.00 -0.29
N PHE A 218 9.75 -26.11 -0.57
CA PHE A 218 9.77 -25.26 -1.77
C PHE A 218 9.78 -26.05 -3.09
N SER A 219 10.42 -27.22 -3.14
CA SER A 219 10.37 -28.13 -4.30
C SER A 219 8.99 -28.80 -4.43
N SER A 220 8.43 -29.35 -3.34
CA SER A 220 7.11 -29.99 -3.38
C SER A 220 5.97 -29.03 -3.71
N ASP A 221 6.05 -27.77 -3.24
CA ASP A 221 5.11 -26.69 -3.60
C ASP A 221 5.24 -26.27 -5.08
N MET A 222 6.30 -26.68 -5.79
CA MET A 222 6.42 -26.50 -7.24
C MET A 222 5.96 -27.75 -8.02
N GLU A 223 6.16 -28.95 -7.47
CA GLU A 223 5.73 -30.22 -8.09
C GLU A 223 4.22 -30.49 -7.95
N HIS A 224 3.55 -29.96 -6.92
CA HIS A 224 2.11 -30.15 -6.68
C HIS A 224 1.19 -29.08 -7.30
N MET A 225 1.70 -28.18 -8.13
CA MET A 225 0.88 -27.12 -8.75
C MET A 225 0.26 -27.55 -10.08
N HIS A 226 -1.04 -27.25 -10.25
CA HIS A 226 -1.70 -27.34 -11.55
C HIS A 226 -0.97 -26.42 -12.56
N PRO A 227 -0.66 -26.85 -13.80
CA PRO A 227 0.18 -26.08 -14.73
C PRO A 227 -0.32 -24.67 -14.98
N GLU A 228 -1.62 -24.52 -15.20
CA GLU A 228 -2.33 -23.23 -15.36
C GLU A 228 -2.07 -22.27 -14.18
N ALA A 229 -2.02 -22.78 -12.94
CA ALA A 229 -1.71 -21.98 -11.76
C ALA A 229 -0.21 -21.67 -11.61
N ALA A 230 0.67 -22.36 -12.34
CA ALA A 230 2.08 -21.95 -12.49
C ALA A 230 2.22 -20.83 -13.53
N ASP A 231 1.53 -20.94 -14.67
CA ASP A 231 1.53 -19.92 -15.74
C ASP A 231 0.97 -18.58 -15.26
N LEU A 232 -0.18 -18.58 -14.55
CA LEU A 232 -0.75 -17.37 -13.96
C LEU A 232 0.19 -16.70 -12.95
N ARG A 233 1.01 -17.47 -12.21
CA ARG A 233 2.05 -16.95 -11.30
C ARG A 233 3.34 -16.52 -12.04
N ALA A 234 3.61 -17.05 -13.23
CA ALA A 234 4.66 -16.54 -14.10
C ALA A 234 4.26 -15.16 -14.66
N LEU A 235 3.02 -15.01 -15.14
CA LEU A 235 2.46 -13.74 -15.59
C LEU A 235 2.47 -12.67 -14.49
N ALA A 236 2.05 -13.02 -13.26
CA ALA A 236 2.09 -12.12 -12.11
C ALA A 236 3.50 -11.60 -11.80
N ARG A 237 4.51 -12.48 -11.82
CA ARG A 237 5.92 -12.09 -11.61
C ARG A 237 6.45 -11.21 -12.75
N HIS A 238 6.22 -11.60 -13.99
CA HIS A 238 6.63 -10.85 -15.18
C HIS A 238 6.08 -9.42 -15.19
N LEU A 239 4.78 -9.25 -14.91
CA LEU A 239 4.16 -7.92 -14.82
C LEU A 239 4.68 -7.12 -13.62
N TYR A 240 4.94 -7.75 -12.47
CA TYR A 240 5.56 -7.08 -11.33
C TYR A 240 7.00 -6.62 -11.62
N GLU A 241 7.82 -7.44 -12.27
CA GLU A 241 9.18 -7.09 -12.67
C GLU A 241 9.19 -5.94 -13.70
N ALA A 242 8.27 -5.96 -14.67
CA ALA A 242 8.06 -4.85 -15.58
C ALA A 242 7.59 -3.56 -14.86
N TYR A 243 6.68 -3.68 -13.89
CA TYR A 243 6.24 -2.55 -13.08
C TYR A 243 7.40 -1.90 -12.30
N LEU A 244 8.26 -2.72 -11.65
CA LEU A 244 9.46 -2.23 -10.96
C LEU A 244 10.48 -1.56 -11.89
N LYS A 245 10.57 -2.02 -13.15
CA LYS A 245 11.46 -1.48 -14.17
C LYS A 245 10.99 -0.11 -14.69
N TYR A 246 9.70 0.02 -15.02
CA TYR A 246 9.18 1.19 -15.72
C TYR A 246 8.65 2.30 -14.81
N PHE A 247 8.27 2.00 -13.56
CA PHE A 247 7.74 3.01 -12.63
C PHE A 247 8.73 3.29 -11.48
N PRO A 248 9.52 4.40 -11.55
CA PRO A 248 10.62 4.61 -10.62
C PRO A 248 10.19 4.85 -9.17
N LEU A 249 9.01 5.42 -8.92
CA LEU A 249 8.46 5.64 -7.57
C LEU A 249 7.31 4.67 -7.27
N THR A 250 7.67 3.46 -6.84
CA THR A 250 6.71 2.40 -6.48
C THR A 250 5.98 2.71 -5.16
N LYS A 251 4.88 2.01 -4.87
CA LYS A 251 4.11 2.10 -3.63
C LYS A 251 4.92 1.68 -2.40
N ALA A 252 5.84 0.73 -2.53
CA ALA A 252 6.79 0.41 -1.46
C ALA A 252 7.73 1.60 -1.14
N LYS A 253 8.26 2.27 -2.16
CA LYS A 253 9.11 3.47 -2.00
C LYS A 253 8.31 4.63 -1.41
N ALA A 254 7.14 4.95 -1.96
CA ALA A 254 6.26 6.00 -1.48
C ALA A 254 5.81 5.76 -0.01
N ARG A 255 5.44 4.53 0.36
CA ARG A 255 5.12 4.16 1.75
C ARG A 255 6.33 4.25 2.69
N ALA A 256 7.56 4.06 2.22
CA ALA A 256 8.76 4.25 3.05
C ALA A 256 8.96 5.73 3.39
N ILE A 257 8.82 6.62 2.39
CA ILE A 257 8.92 8.08 2.55
C ILE A 257 7.78 8.60 3.45
N LEU A 258 6.52 8.31 3.09
CA LEU A 258 5.32 8.75 3.82
C LEU A 258 5.19 8.17 5.25
N SER A 259 6.08 7.27 5.67
CA SER A 259 6.10 6.77 7.05
C SER A 259 7.42 7.00 7.78
N GLY A 260 8.27 7.90 7.27
CA GLY A 260 9.52 8.31 7.93
C GLY A 260 10.54 7.19 8.07
N LYS A 261 10.63 6.30 7.07
CA LYS A 261 11.52 5.12 7.07
C LYS A 261 12.59 5.13 5.98
N SER A 262 12.54 6.07 5.04
CA SER A 262 13.71 6.50 4.30
C SER A 262 14.60 7.30 5.24
N GLY A 263 15.81 6.82 5.54
CA GLY A 263 16.67 7.37 6.59
C GLY A 263 16.95 8.86 6.42
N ASP A 264 17.53 9.22 5.27
CA ASP A 264 18.01 10.59 5.01
C ASP A 264 17.08 11.39 4.08
N ASN A 265 16.24 10.71 3.28
CA ASN A 265 15.29 11.36 2.38
C ASN A 265 13.99 11.71 3.11
N VAL A 266 14.01 12.84 3.82
CA VAL A 266 12.82 13.58 4.25
C VAL A 266 12.39 14.51 3.10
N PRO A 267 11.13 14.45 2.63
CA PRO A 267 10.69 15.30 1.53
C PRO A 267 10.55 16.76 1.97
N PHE A 268 10.92 17.68 1.09
CA PHE A 268 10.67 19.11 1.27
C PHE A 268 9.15 19.38 1.28
N VAL A 269 8.65 20.12 2.27
CA VAL A 269 7.20 20.30 2.46
C VAL A 269 6.74 21.62 1.84
N ILE A 270 5.79 21.54 0.90
CA ILE A 270 5.11 22.72 0.36
C ILE A 270 3.73 22.84 1.00
N HIS A 271 3.49 23.95 1.69
CA HIS A 271 2.24 24.23 2.41
C HIS A 271 1.70 25.65 2.21
N ASP A 272 2.40 26.51 1.46
CA ASP A 272 2.01 27.87 1.10
C ASP A 272 2.76 28.34 -0.17
N ILE A 273 2.45 29.54 -0.65
CA ILE A 273 3.09 30.12 -1.85
C ILE A 273 4.61 30.33 -1.64
N LYS A 274 5.05 30.63 -0.41
CA LYS A 274 6.47 30.87 -0.10
C LYS A 274 7.29 29.58 -0.24
N SER A 275 6.83 28.51 0.40
CA SER A 275 7.41 27.17 0.28
C SER A 275 7.29 26.63 -1.15
N LEU A 276 6.24 26.96 -1.91
CA LEU A 276 6.16 26.61 -3.33
C LEU A 276 7.27 27.28 -4.16
N MET A 277 7.51 28.58 -3.97
CA MET A 277 8.61 29.29 -4.65
C MET A 277 10.00 28.78 -4.22
N GLU A 278 10.19 28.43 -2.95
CA GLU A 278 11.42 27.79 -2.46
C GLU A 278 11.63 26.38 -3.04
N GLY A 279 10.53 25.64 -3.28
CA GLY A 279 10.55 24.30 -3.86
C GLY A 279 10.66 24.25 -5.39
N GLU A 280 10.54 25.38 -6.11
CA GLU A 280 10.44 25.42 -7.58
C GLU A 280 11.63 24.73 -8.28
N GLN A 281 12.85 24.85 -7.74
CA GLN A 281 14.02 24.15 -8.29
C GLN A 281 13.91 22.62 -8.17
N LEU A 282 13.32 22.10 -7.10
CA LEU A 282 13.08 20.66 -6.91
C LEU A 282 11.88 20.16 -7.75
N ILE A 283 10.96 21.04 -8.13
CA ILE A 283 9.89 20.73 -9.08
C ILE A 283 10.49 20.54 -10.49
N ASN A 284 11.40 21.44 -10.90
CA ASN A 284 11.94 21.44 -12.27
C ASN A 284 13.12 20.46 -12.46
N ASN A 285 14.02 20.29 -11.47
CA ASN A 285 15.19 19.38 -11.56
C ASN A 285 14.84 17.88 -11.60
N GLY A 286 13.56 17.51 -11.47
CA GLY A 286 13.09 16.15 -11.72
C GLY A 286 13.27 15.70 -13.18
N GLN A 287 13.32 16.63 -14.14
CA GLN A 287 13.34 16.30 -15.57
C GLN A 287 14.63 15.64 -16.07
N THR A 288 15.78 15.88 -15.43
CA THR A 288 17.11 15.46 -15.93
C THR A 288 17.70 14.24 -15.19
N SER A 289 17.58 14.20 -13.86
CA SER A 289 18.40 13.35 -12.99
C SER A 289 18.14 11.84 -13.08
N PHE A 290 16.94 11.39 -13.48
CA PHE A 290 16.59 9.97 -13.50
C PHE A 290 17.04 9.21 -14.76
N GLN A 291 17.21 9.89 -15.90
CA GLN A 291 17.52 9.22 -17.16
C GLN A 291 19.00 8.77 -17.21
N GLU A 292 19.91 9.52 -16.60
CA GLU A 292 21.33 9.16 -16.47
C GLU A 292 21.54 7.96 -15.53
N GLN A 293 20.77 7.87 -14.43
CA GLN A 293 20.91 6.79 -13.45
C GLN A 293 20.46 5.42 -13.97
N GLN A 294 19.52 5.35 -14.92
CA GLN A 294 19.18 4.08 -15.57
C GLN A 294 20.28 3.62 -16.52
N ILE A 295 20.85 4.53 -17.34
CA ILE A 295 21.94 4.20 -18.28
C ILE A 295 23.18 3.67 -17.53
N ALA A 296 23.50 4.26 -16.37
CA ALA A 296 24.62 3.83 -15.52
C ALA A 296 24.52 2.38 -14.98
N THR A 297 23.36 1.72 -15.08
CA THR A 297 23.16 0.33 -14.59
C THR A 297 23.01 -0.71 -15.70
N ALA A 298 23.13 -0.32 -16.98
CA ALA A 298 22.91 -1.20 -18.12
C ALA A 298 23.92 -0.98 -19.27
N GLY A 299 25.22 -1.21 -19.02
CA GLY A 299 26.22 -1.25 -20.10
C GLY A 299 27.69 -1.26 -19.67
N HIS A 300 28.36 -2.40 -19.84
CA HIS A 300 29.81 -2.48 -20.05
C HIS A 300 30.06 -3.28 -21.34
N GLY A 301 30.68 -2.63 -22.32
CA GLY A 301 30.54 -2.99 -23.74
C GLY A 301 29.25 -2.40 -24.32
N VAL A 302 29.22 -1.88 -25.56
CA VAL A 302 30.22 -1.98 -26.66
C VAL A 302 30.59 -0.57 -27.16
N SER A 303 31.87 -0.36 -27.53
CA SER A 303 32.30 0.85 -28.23
C SER A 303 32.05 0.71 -29.74
N GLY A 304 31.25 1.60 -30.34
CA GLY A 304 30.89 1.48 -31.76
C GLY A 304 29.99 2.58 -32.33
N ILE A 305 30.61 3.70 -32.71
CA ILE A 305 30.22 4.61 -33.82
C ILE A 305 28.71 4.77 -34.11
N ALA A 306 28.12 5.89 -33.66
CA ALA A 306 26.88 6.44 -34.24
C ALA A 306 27.06 7.94 -34.48
N GLY A 307 26.87 8.39 -35.74
CA GLY A 307 27.13 9.76 -36.16
C GLY A 307 25.89 10.49 -36.67
N ALA A 308 25.73 11.74 -36.22
CA ALA A 308 25.04 12.84 -36.89
C ALA A 308 23.68 12.57 -37.60
N LEU A 309 22.59 12.65 -36.84
CA LEU A 309 21.30 13.18 -37.33
C LEU A 309 20.62 14.05 -36.25
N SER A 310 21.18 15.25 -36.02
CA SER A 310 20.58 16.26 -35.15
C SER A 310 19.60 17.13 -35.93
N GLY A 311 18.30 16.83 -35.80
CA GLY A 311 17.23 17.79 -36.12
C GLY A 311 17.08 18.85 -35.01
N PRO A 312 16.48 20.02 -35.29
CA PRO A 312 16.52 21.15 -34.37
C PRO A 312 15.68 20.93 -33.10
N ASP A 313 16.27 21.28 -31.95
CA ASP A 313 15.62 21.19 -30.64
C ASP A 313 14.42 22.15 -30.51
N CYS A 314 13.28 21.63 -30.03
CA CYS A 314 12.19 22.47 -29.51
C CYS A 314 12.55 23.02 -28.13
N ASN A 315 13.54 23.92 -28.09
CA ASN A 315 14.06 24.53 -26.87
C ASN A 315 13.15 25.68 -26.39
N VAL A 316 11.96 25.33 -25.86
CA VAL A 316 10.88 26.28 -25.51
C VAL A 316 10.95 26.76 -24.04
N PHE A 317 12.11 26.66 -23.39
CA PHE A 317 12.36 27.25 -22.07
C PHE A 317 13.57 28.19 -22.08
N GLY A 318 13.43 29.27 -22.86
CA GLY A 318 14.44 30.32 -23.08
C GLY A 318 14.10 31.67 -22.47
N MET A 319 13.46 31.74 -21.29
CA MET A 319 13.21 32.99 -20.56
C MET A 319 13.72 32.96 -19.12
N ALA A 320 15.03 33.12 -18.96
CA ALA A 320 15.63 33.55 -17.70
C ALA A 320 15.46 35.08 -17.54
N SER A 321 14.26 35.51 -17.15
CA SER A 321 13.90 36.92 -17.02
C SER A 321 13.96 37.38 -15.56
N ASN A 322 14.76 38.44 -15.33
CA ASN A 322 14.99 39.21 -14.09
C ASN A 322 14.18 38.88 -12.81
N ILE A 323 14.90 38.82 -11.68
CA ILE A 323 14.35 38.78 -10.32
C ILE A 323 13.50 40.03 -10.07
N GLY A 324 12.18 39.87 -10.14
CA GLY A 324 11.14 40.81 -9.73
C GLY A 324 9.91 40.02 -9.30
N SER A 325 9.08 40.58 -8.42
CA SER A 325 7.88 39.89 -7.93
C SER A 325 6.79 39.86 -9.01
N GLU A 326 6.72 38.77 -9.77
CA GLU A 326 5.58 38.46 -10.65
C GLU A 326 4.26 38.38 -9.86
N PRO A 327 3.11 38.66 -10.49
CA PRO A 327 1.81 38.51 -9.85
C PRO A 327 1.51 37.05 -9.51
N PRO A 328 0.78 36.78 -8.40
CA PRO A 328 0.54 35.42 -7.91
C PRO A 328 -0.23 34.53 -8.89
N ASP A 329 -1.05 35.11 -9.78
CA ASP A 329 -1.92 34.38 -10.72
C ASP A 329 -1.16 33.45 -11.69
N GLY A 330 0.14 33.70 -11.93
CA GLY A 330 1.00 32.85 -12.75
C GLY A 330 1.52 31.59 -12.04
N VAL A 331 1.42 31.51 -10.70
CA VAL A 331 2.05 30.45 -9.90
C VAL A 331 1.31 29.11 -10.05
N GLU A 332 -0.04 29.10 -10.03
CA GLU A 332 -0.78 27.85 -10.23
C GLU A 332 -0.66 27.32 -11.66
N LEU A 333 -0.53 28.22 -12.64
CA LEU A 333 -0.32 27.85 -14.05
C LEU A 333 1.07 27.25 -14.26
N ARG A 334 2.13 27.81 -13.63
CA ARG A 334 3.46 27.17 -13.60
C ARG A 334 3.42 25.79 -12.96
N PHE A 335 2.78 25.64 -11.81
CA PHE A 335 2.64 24.33 -11.14
C PHE A 335 1.86 23.31 -11.98
N PHE A 336 0.80 23.75 -12.66
CA PHE A 336 0.05 22.94 -13.62
C PHE A 336 0.95 22.49 -14.79
N TYR A 337 1.85 23.34 -15.28
CA TYR A 337 2.80 22.98 -16.32
C TYR A 337 3.85 21.96 -15.88
N SER A 338 4.37 22.06 -14.65
CA SER A 338 5.21 21.00 -14.07
C SER A 338 4.45 19.67 -13.97
N CYS A 339 3.19 19.70 -13.53
CA CYS A 339 2.31 18.53 -13.49
C CYS A 339 2.08 17.91 -14.88
N GLN A 340 1.89 18.71 -15.93
CA GLN A 340 1.65 18.19 -17.28
C GLN A 340 2.91 17.60 -17.92
N SER A 341 4.10 18.16 -17.67
CA SER A 341 5.39 17.55 -18.09
C SER A 341 5.51 16.14 -17.52
N ARG A 342 5.31 16.03 -16.20
CA ARG A 342 5.37 14.76 -15.48
C ARG A 342 4.29 13.77 -15.91
N SER A 343 3.10 14.25 -16.27
CA SER A 343 2.06 13.41 -16.88
C SER A 343 2.50 12.89 -18.26
N ALA A 344 3.08 13.74 -19.12
CA ALA A 344 3.56 13.34 -20.44
C ALA A 344 4.78 12.39 -20.40
N GLU A 345 5.62 12.48 -19.36
CA GLU A 345 6.65 11.50 -19.04
C GLU A 345 6.03 10.16 -18.60
N ALA A 346 5.07 10.19 -17.67
CA ALA A 346 4.41 8.98 -17.17
C ALA A 346 3.58 8.26 -18.24
N VAL A 347 3.03 8.95 -19.25
CA VAL A 347 2.45 8.31 -20.45
C VAL A 347 3.45 7.39 -21.15
N ARG A 348 4.73 7.77 -21.21
CA ARG A 348 5.78 6.96 -21.85
C ARG A 348 6.11 5.72 -21.00
N GLU A 349 6.20 5.89 -19.68
CA GLU A 349 6.36 4.77 -18.73
C GLU A 349 5.21 3.75 -18.83
N VAL A 350 3.95 4.23 -18.89
CA VAL A 350 2.76 3.37 -19.09
C VAL A 350 2.76 2.70 -20.46
N THR A 351 3.23 3.38 -21.52
CA THR A 351 3.34 2.81 -22.87
C THR A 351 4.36 1.68 -22.93
N GLU A 352 5.52 1.84 -22.29
CA GLU A 352 6.53 0.77 -22.22
C GLU A 352 6.10 -0.39 -21.30
N PHE A 353 5.38 -0.09 -20.22
CA PHE A 353 4.73 -1.12 -19.41
C PHE A 353 3.68 -1.90 -20.22
N ALA A 354 2.82 -1.22 -21.00
CA ALA A 354 1.83 -1.87 -21.85
C ALA A 354 2.47 -2.82 -22.88
N LYS A 355 3.55 -2.39 -23.55
CA LYS A 355 4.34 -3.24 -24.46
C LYS A 355 4.93 -4.49 -23.79
N SER A 356 5.15 -4.45 -22.48
CA SER A 356 5.64 -5.62 -21.73
C SER A 356 4.56 -6.65 -21.42
N ILE A 357 3.28 -6.30 -21.52
CA ILE A 357 2.17 -7.24 -21.29
C ILE A 357 2.19 -8.30 -22.41
N PRO A 358 2.29 -9.61 -22.09
CA PRO A 358 2.31 -10.66 -23.10
C PRO A 358 1.12 -10.57 -24.06
N GLY A 359 1.39 -10.61 -25.36
CA GLY A 359 0.38 -10.50 -26.42
C GLY A 359 -0.04 -9.06 -26.80
N PHE A 360 0.22 -8.03 -25.98
CA PHE A 360 -0.24 -6.66 -26.29
C PHE A 360 0.33 -6.14 -27.61
N VAL A 361 1.63 -6.36 -27.85
CA VAL A 361 2.31 -5.95 -29.10
C VAL A 361 1.87 -6.74 -30.33
N ASN A 362 1.07 -7.81 -30.15
CA ASN A 362 0.52 -8.64 -31.23
C ASN A 362 -0.91 -8.24 -31.62
N LEU A 363 -1.54 -7.31 -30.89
CA LEU A 363 -2.81 -6.68 -31.26
C LEU A 363 -2.62 -5.75 -32.47
N ASP A 364 -3.71 -5.38 -33.15
CA ASP A 364 -3.65 -4.36 -34.20
C ASP A 364 -3.10 -3.03 -33.67
N LEU A 365 -2.36 -2.28 -34.49
CA LEU A 365 -1.70 -1.05 -34.05
C LEU A 365 -2.70 0.05 -33.66
N ASN A 366 -3.86 0.11 -34.33
CA ASN A 366 -4.92 1.07 -33.99
C ASN A 366 -5.61 0.67 -32.67
N ASP A 367 -5.78 -0.64 -32.43
CA ASP A 367 -6.26 -1.16 -31.16
C ASP A 367 -5.27 -0.84 -30.01
N GLN A 368 -3.97 -1.08 -30.19
CA GLN A 368 -2.93 -0.71 -29.20
C GLN A 368 -2.97 0.79 -28.85
N VAL A 369 -3.08 1.66 -29.87
CA VAL A 369 -3.19 3.12 -29.67
C VAL A 369 -4.51 3.49 -28.96
N THR A 370 -5.62 2.85 -29.30
CA THR A 370 -6.94 3.11 -28.69
C THR A 370 -6.99 2.67 -27.23
N LEU A 371 -6.45 1.49 -26.89
CA LEU A 371 -6.31 1.01 -25.52
C LEU A 371 -5.47 1.96 -24.66
N LEU A 372 -4.34 2.45 -25.20
CA LEU A 372 -3.52 3.45 -24.52
C LEU A 372 -4.25 4.79 -24.37
N LYS A 373 -4.95 5.28 -25.40
CA LYS A 373 -5.68 6.56 -25.37
C LYS A 373 -6.73 6.62 -24.25
N TYR A 374 -7.56 5.59 -24.11
CA TYR A 374 -8.58 5.56 -23.06
C TYR A 374 -8.05 5.06 -21.70
N GLY A 375 -7.08 4.13 -21.68
CA GLY A 375 -6.56 3.54 -20.45
C GLY A 375 -5.53 4.39 -19.70
N VAL A 376 -4.74 5.24 -20.39
CA VAL A 376 -3.58 5.87 -19.75
C VAL A 376 -3.94 6.84 -18.64
N ILE A 377 -5.00 7.66 -18.77
CA ILE A 377 -5.39 8.61 -17.71
C ILE A 377 -5.95 7.86 -16.48
N GLU A 378 -6.66 6.74 -16.68
CA GLU A 378 -7.10 5.86 -15.58
C GLU A 378 -5.89 5.29 -14.82
N VAL A 379 -4.85 4.85 -15.54
CA VAL A 379 -3.59 4.39 -14.96
C VAL A 379 -2.84 5.52 -14.23
N LEU A 380 -2.73 6.73 -14.81
CA LEU A 380 -2.07 7.87 -14.15
C LEU A 380 -2.78 8.25 -12.83
N ILE A 381 -4.11 8.30 -12.83
CA ILE A 381 -4.90 8.57 -11.62
C ILE A 381 -4.66 7.50 -10.55
N LEU A 382 -4.65 6.22 -10.95
CA LEU A 382 -4.43 5.10 -10.06
C LEU A 382 -2.99 5.04 -9.50
N MET A 383 -1.99 5.46 -10.28
CA MET A 383 -0.59 5.56 -9.84
C MET A 383 -0.33 6.74 -8.90
N MET A 384 -1.18 7.79 -8.90
CA MET A 384 -1.12 8.83 -7.87
C MET A 384 -1.55 8.31 -6.49
N SER A 385 -2.42 7.30 -6.40
CA SER A 385 -2.91 6.82 -5.10
C SER A 385 -1.84 6.31 -4.15
N PRO A 386 -0.83 5.50 -4.58
CA PRO A 386 0.40 5.24 -3.82
C PRO A 386 1.10 6.45 -3.18
N LEU A 387 0.98 7.64 -3.79
CA LEU A 387 1.71 8.85 -3.44
C LEU A 387 0.92 9.76 -2.47
N MET A 388 -0.39 9.51 -2.33
CA MET A 388 -1.33 10.34 -1.58
C MET A 388 -1.67 9.72 -0.22
N ASN A 389 -1.68 10.55 0.82
CA ASN A 389 -2.30 10.25 2.11
C ASN A 389 -3.45 11.25 2.40
N LYS A 390 -3.97 11.27 3.62
CA LYS A 390 -5.06 12.20 4.00
C LYS A 390 -4.63 13.68 4.06
N ASP A 391 -3.33 13.94 4.25
CA ASP A 391 -2.74 15.24 4.57
C ASP A 391 -2.04 15.90 3.36
N GLY A 392 -1.69 15.13 2.32
CA GLY A 392 -0.96 15.61 1.15
C GLY A 392 -0.45 14.51 0.21
N THR A 393 0.32 14.91 -0.80
CA THR A 393 0.83 14.04 -1.87
C THR A 393 2.34 14.21 -2.06
N LEU A 394 3.02 13.11 -2.41
CA LEU A 394 4.38 13.19 -2.93
C LEU A 394 4.39 13.67 -4.40
N ILE A 395 5.35 14.53 -4.74
CA ILE A 395 5.72 14.91 -6.12
C ILE A 395 7.26 14.86 -6.27
N SER A 396 7.80 15.19 -7.46
CA SER A 396 9.24 15.14 -7.77
C SER A 396 9.93 13.84 -7.33
N TYR A 397 9.39 12.70 -7.78
CA TYR A 397 9.85 11.35 -7.39
C TYR A 397 9.96 11.10 -5.87
N GLY A 398 9.20 11.83 -5.06
CA GLY A 398 9.20 11.71 -3.60
C GLY A 398 10.16 12.66 -2.88
N GLN A 399 10.79 13.59 -3.58
CA GLN A 399 11.61 14.66 -3.00
C GLN A 399 10.78 15.78 -2.34
N ILE A 400 9.50 15.91 -2.72
CA ILE A 400 8.59 16.95 -2.22
C ILE A 400 7.31 16.30 -1.71
N PHE A 401 6.78 16.83 -0.60
CA PHE A 401 5.44 16.52 -0.09
C PHE A 401 4.60 17.81 -0.08
N MET A 402 3.58 17.87 -0.91
CA MET A 402 2.69 19.04 -1.01
C MET A 402 1.40 18.77 -0.22
N THR A 403 1.02 19.68 0.68
CA THR A 403 -0.13 19.46 1.57
C THR A 403 -1.45 19.57 0.80
N ARG A 404 -2.43 18.77 1.21
CA ARG A 404 -3.79 18.80 0.66
C ARG A 404 -4.47 20.14 0.93
N GLU A 405 -4.19 20.75 2.08
CA GLU A 405 -4.77 22.06 2.44
C GLU A 405 -4.24 23.20 1.57
N PHE A 406 -2.94 23.19 1.25
CA PHE A 406 -2.39 24.15 0.28
C PHE A 406 -3.01 23.94 -1.11
N LEU A 407 -3.11 22.69 -1.57
CA LEU A 407 -3.78 22.36 -2.83
C LEU A 407 -5.26 22.76 -2.89
N LYS A 408 -5.95 22.82 -1.75
CA LYS A 408 -7.31 23.37 -1.62
C LYS A 408 -7.35 24.89 -1.69
N SER A 409 -6.30 25.58 -1.21
CA SER A 409 -6.21 27.04 -1.19
C SER A 409 -5.98 27.69 -2.56
N LEU A 410 -5.55 26.92 -3.56
CA LEU A 410 -5.31 27.37 -4.94
C LEU A 410 -6.59 27.94 -5.58
N ARG A 411 -6.44 28.90 -6.51
CA ARG A 411 -7.60 29.47 -7.22
C ARG A 411 -8.35 28.43 -8.04
N LYS A 412 -9.65 28.65 -8.26
CA LYS A 412 -10.44 27.80 -9.16
C LYS A 412 -9.96 27.99 -10.61
N PRO A 413 -9.95 26.93 -11.44
CA PRO A 413 -10.41 25.56 -11.13
C PRO A 413 -9.30 24.62 -10.58
N PHE A 414 -8.07 25.10 -10.36
CA PHE A 414 -6.91 24.25 -10.00
C PHE A 414 -7.14 23.42 -8.72
N CYS A 415 -7.69 24.01 -7.65
CA CYS A 415 -8.02 23.30 -6.41
C CYS A 415 -9.05 22.17 -6.61
N GLN A 416 -9.95 22.30 -7.59
CA GLN A 416 -10.97 21.28 -7.91
C GLN A 416 -10.36 20.09 -8.67
N MET A 417 -9.18 20.25 -9.29
CA MET A 417 -8.55 19.21 -10.11
C MET A 417 -8.05 18.01 -9.29
N LEU A 418 -7.54 18.24 -8.08
CA LEU A 418 -6.89 17.20 -7.26
C LEU A 418 -7.76 16.64 -6.12
N GLU A 419 -8.75 17.38 -5.61
CA GLU A 419 -9.58 16.92 -4.49
C GLU A 419 -10.29 15.56 -4.74
N PRO A 420 -10.90 15.29 -5.91
CA PRO A 420 -11.44 13.97 -6.23
C PRO A 420 -10.38 12.86 -6.23
N LYS A 421 -9.13 13.19 -6.62
CA LYS A 421 -8.01 12.23 -6.60
C LYS A 421 -7.55 11.92 -5.18
N PHE A 422 -7.58 12.88 -4.25
CA PHE A 422 -7.36 12.60 -2.83
C PHE A 422 -8.44 11.67 -2.25
N ASP A 423 -9.71 11.97 -2.49
CA ASP A 423 -10.82 11.17 -1.93
C ASP A 423 -10.88 9.75 -2.52
N PHE A 424 -10.60 9.58 -3.81
CA PHE A 424 -10.37 8.26 -4.39
C PHE A 424 -9.17 7.56 -3.74
N SER A 425 -8.02 8.23 -3.67
CA SER A 425 -6.77 7.63 -3.20
C SER A 425 -6.79 7.20 -1.75
N VAL A 426 -7.42 7.99 -0.87
CA VAL A 426 -7.62 7.63 0.54
C VAL A 426 -8.48 6.36 0.64
N LYS A 427 -9.59 6.28 -0.12
CA LYS A 427 -10.46 5.09 -0.16
C LYS A 427 -9.74 3.89 -0.77
N PHE A 428 -9.06 4.06 -1.90
CA PHE A 428 -8.32 3.02 -2.61
C PHE A 428 -7.19 2.41 -1.76
N ASN A 429 -6.45 3.25 -1.02
CA ASN A 429 -5.39 2.76 -0.14
C ASN A 429 -5.89 1.89 1.04
N THR A 430 -7.19 1.92 1.37
CA THR A 430 -7.79 0.97 2.34
C THR A 430 -7.92 -0.46 1.81
N LEU A 431 -7.81 -0.67 0.50
CA LEU A 431 -7.67 -2.02 -0.10
C LEU A 431 -6.28 -2.63 0.17
N GLU A 432 -5.37 -1.87 0.80
CA GLU A 432 -4.05 -2.23 1.32
C GLU A 432 -2.99 -2.68 0.32
N LEU A 433 -3.38 -3.08 -0.90
CA LEU A 433 -2.60 -3.57 -2.06
C LEU A 433 -1.13 -3.15 -2.12
N ASP A 434 -0.25 -4.05 -2.55
CA ASP A 434 1.18 -3.82 -2.82
C ASP A 434 1.50 -3.60 -4.31
N ASP A 435 2.80 -3.46 -4.64
CA ASP A 435 3.29 -3.17 -5.99
C ASP A 435 2.99 -4.29 -7.01
N SER A 436 2.87 -5.55 -6.57
CA SER A 436 2.54 -6.69 -7.44
C SER A 436 1.04 -6.77 -7.75
N ASP A 437 0.19 -6.49 -6.76
CA ASP A 437 -1.25 -6.35 -6.97
C ASP A 437 -1.56 -5.17 -7.93
N MET A 438 -0.84 -4.06 -7.75
CA MET A 438 -0.97 -2.86 -8.60
C MET A 438 -0.58 -3.19 -10.05
N ALA A 439 0.56 -3.86 -10.28
CA ALA A 439 1.03 -4.22 -11.62
C ALA A 439 -0.02 -4.99 -12.44
N LEU A 440 -0.62 -6.02 -11.83
CA LEU A 440 -1.70 -6.80 -12.44
C LEU A 440 -2.93 -5.92 -12.72
N PHE A 441 -3.35 -5.07 -11.78
CA PHE A 441 -4.52 -4.22 -11.97
C PHE A 441 -4.31 -3.12 -13.03
N LEU A 442 -3.09 -2.58 -13.20
CA LEU A 442 -2.76 -1.68 -14.31
C LEU A 442 -2.95 -2.38 -15.67
N ALA A 443 -2.49 -3.64 -15.79
CA ALA A 443 -2.64 -4.42 -17.02
C ALA A 443 -4.12 -4.72 -17.35
N VAL A 444 -4.97 -5.00 -16.35
CA VAL A 444 -6.44 -5.14 -16.54
C VAL A 444 -7.06 -3.84 -17.09
N ILE A 445 -6.64 -2.68 -16.60
CA ILE A 445 -7.17 -1.37 -17.04
C ILE A 445 -6.77 -1.06 -18.50
N ILE A 446 -5.51 -1.35 -18.85
CA ILE A 446 -4.98 -1.16 -20.22
C ILE A 446 -5.73 -2.08 -21.21
N LEU A 447 -5.95 -3.35 -20.87
CA LEU A 447 -6.59 -4.35 -21.73
C LEU A 447 -8.13 -4.30 -21.73
N SER A 448 -8.77 -3.16 -21.45
CA SER A 448 -10.25 -3.13 -21.39
C SER A 448 -10.88 -3.19 -22.80
N GLY A 449 -11.66 -4.24 -23.08
CA GLY A 449 -12.31 -4.45 -24.38
C GLY A 449 -13.48 -3.49 -24.70
N ASP A 450 -13.92 -2.67 -23.75
CA ASP A 450 -15.06 -1.74 -23.87
C ASP A 450 -14.70 -0.35 -24.44
N ARG A 451 -13.46 -0.12 -24.92
CA ARG A 451 -13.07 1.22 -25.40
C ARG A 451 -13.73 1.55 -26.75
N PRO A 452 -14.25 2.78 -26.95
CA PRO A 452 -14.78 3.21 -28.24
C PRO A 452 -13.73 3.16 -29.34
N GLY A 453 -14.12 2.67 -30.52
CA GLY A 453 -13.27 2.65 -31.72
C GLY A 453 -12.39 1.41 -31.91
N LEU A 454 -12.42 0.44 -30.99
CA LEU A 454 -11.71 -0.83 -31.14
C LEU A 454 -12.23 -1.65 -32.35
N LEU A 455 -11.29 -2.25 -33.08
CA LEU A 455 -11.51 -3.08 -34.26
C LEU A 455 -11.57 -4.57 -33.89
N ASN A 456 -10.59 -5.06 -33.13
CA ASN A 456 -10.42 -6.48 -32.81
C ASN A 456 -10.60 -6.75 -31.31
N VAL A 457 -11.83 -6.61 -30.82
CA VAL A 457 -12.17 -6.73 -29.39
C VAL A 457 -11.82 -8.11 -28.80
N LYS A 458 -12.07 -9.22 -29.50
CA LYS A 458 -11.91 -10.57 -28.94
C LYS A 458 -10.49 -10.93 -28.47
N PRO A 459 -9.40 -10.67 -29.24
CA PRO A 459 -8.04 -10.83 -28.74
C PRO A 459 -7.75 -10.01 -27.47
N ILE A 460 -8.31 -8.80 -27.37
CA ILE A 460 -8.13 -7.91 -26.21
C ILE A 460 -8.80 -8.52 -24.98
N GLU A 461 -10.05 -8.97 -25.11
CA GLU A 461 -10.80 -9.65 -24.05
C GLU A 461 -10.09 -10.93 -23.57
N GLN A 462 -9.52 -11.73 -24.48
CA GLN A 462 -8.77 -12.94 -24.13
C GLN A 462 -7.49 -12.64 -23.32
N LEU A 463 -6.78 -11.56 -23.67
CA LEU A 463 -5.64 -11.10 -22.86
C LEU A 463 -6.13 -10.56 -21.50
N GLN A 464 -7.23 -9.81 -21.46
CA GLN A 464 -7.78 -9.27 -20.22
C GLN A 464 -8.25 -10.37 -19.28
N GLU A 465 -8.95 -11.39 -19.78
CA GLU A 465 -9.38 -12.59 -19.05
C GLU A 465 -8.20 -13.33 -18.43
N THR A 466 -7.11 -13.51 -19.19
CA THR A 466 -5.87 -14.13 -18.69
C THR A 466 -5.27 -13.33 -17.53
N VAL A 467 -5.20 -11.99 -17.64
CA VAL A 467 -4.70 -11.12 -16.57
C VAL A 467 -5.67 -11.05 -15.39
N LEU A 468 -6.99 -11.13 -15.61
CA LEU A 468 -8.02 -11.17 -14.57
C LEU A 468 -7.93 -12.45 -13.73
N HIS A 469 -7.75 -13.62 -14.36
CA HIS A 469 -7.50 -14.87 -13.65
C HIS A 469 -6.19 -14.82 -12.84
N SER A 470 -5.14 -14.20 -13.39
CA SER A 470 -3.87 -13.98 -12.68
C SER A 470 -4.05 -13.04 -11.48
N LEU A 471 -4.80 -11.94 -11.63
CA LEU A 471 -5.13 -11.00 -10.56
C LEU A 471 -5.98 -11.67 -9.46
N GLU A 472 -6.98 -12.47 -9.82
CA GLU A 472 -7.83 -13.14 -8.82
C GLU A 472 -7.04 -14.17 -8.00
N LEU A 473 -6.22 -15.01 -8.66
CA LEU A 473 -5.35 -15.98 -8.01
C LEU A 473 -4.31 -15.27 -7.10
N HIS A 474 -3.69 -14.21 -7.60
CA HIS A 474 -2.67 -13.46 -6.86
C HIS A 474 -3.27 -12.78 -5.63
N LEU A 475 -4.43 -12.11 -5.74
CA LEU A 475 -5.10 -11.50 -4.60
C LEU A 475 -5.57 -12.54 -3.56
N LYS A 476 -6.03 -13.73 -3.99
CA LYS A 476 -6.38 -14.84 -3.09
C LYS A 476 -5.17 -15.35 -2.28
N ILE A 477 -3.98 -15.38 -2.88
CA ILE A 477 -2.73 -15.82 -2.23
C ILE A 477 -2.16 -14.71 -1.32
N ASN A 478 -2.11 -13.47 -1.80
CA ASN A 478 -1.46 -12.35 -1.12
C ASN A 478 -2.34 -11.77 0.02
N HIS A 479 -3.67 -11.86 -0.10
CA HIS A 479 -4.63 -11.30 0.86
C HIS A 479 -5.70 -12.33 1.31
N PRO A 480 -5.31 -13.47 1.92
CA PRO A 480 -6.22 -14.59 2.20
C PRO A 480 -7.35 -14.24 3.19
N ASP A 481 -7.17 -13.21 4.03
CA ASP A 481 -8.22 -12.69 4.93
C ASP A 481 -9.30 -11.85 4.20
N SER A 482 -9.03 -11.40 2.97
CA SER A 482 -9.79 -10.37 2.26
C SER A 482 -10.69 -10.95 1.17
N LEU A 483 -11.61 -11.84 1.54
CA LEU A 483 -12.47 -12.65 0.65
C LEU A 483 -13.16 -11.93 -0.53
N GLN A 484 -13.39 -10.61 -0.42
CA GLN A 484 -14.10 -9.79 -1.43
C GLN A 484 -13.17 -8.75 -2.09
N LEU A 485 -11.85 -8.93 -2.03
CA LEU A 485 -10.87 -7.95 -2.53
C LEU A 485 -10.92 -7.80 -4.05
N PHE A 486 -10.97 -8.90 -4.80
CA PHE A 486 -11.05 -8.87 -6.27
C PHE A 486 -12.23 -8.02 -6.78
N ALA A 487 -13.44 -8.29 -6.31
CA ALA A 487 -14.63 -7.50 -6.65
C ALA A 487 -14.49 -6.02 -6.24
N LYS A 488 -13.93 -5.73 -5.06
CA LYS A 488 -13.67 -4.34 -4.60
C LYS A 488 -12.63 -3.60 -5.44
N VAL A 489 -11.66 -4.32 -6.02
CA VAL A 489 -10.65 -3.79 -6.94
C VAL A 489 -11.28 -3.50 -8.30
N LEU A 490 -11.99 -4.45 -8.91
CA LEU A 490 -12.67 -4.23 -10.19
C LEU A 490 -13.68 -3.07 -10.13
N GLN A 491 -14.39 -2.92 -9.01
CA GLN A 491 -15.32 -1.80 -8.81
C GLN A 491 -14.64 -0.42 -8.94
N LYS A 492 -13.32 -0.31 -8.73
CA LYS A 492 -12.57 0.95 -8.90
C LYS A 492 -12.44 1.36 -10.38
N MET A 493 -12.62 0.45 -11.33
CA MET A 493 -12.58 0.76 -12.76
C MET A 493 -13.75 1.67 -13.19
N THR A 494 -14.88 1.60 -12.50
CA THR A 494 -16.02 2.52 -12.69
C THR A 494 -15.71 3.90 -12.10
N ASP A 495 -15.15 3.96 -10.88
CA ASP A 495 -14.72 5.22 -10.26
C ASP A 495 -13.70 5.96 -11.16
N LEU A 496 -12.71 5.22 -11.69
CA LEU A 496 -11.67 5.76 -12.56
C LEU A 496 -12.25 6.35 -13.85
N ARG A 497 -13.19 5.66 -14.53
CA ARG A 497 -13.87 6.20 -15.72
C ARG A 497 -14.52 7.56 -15.42
N GLN A 498 -15.30 7.66 -14.34
CA GLN A 498 -15.92 8.93 -13.94
C GLN A 498 -14.86 10.02 -13.66
N MET A 499 -13.79 9.69 -12.93
CA MET A 499 -12.73 10.65 -12.60
C MET A 499 -11.94 11.13 -13.82
N VAL A 500 -11.86 10.35 -14.90
CA VAL A 500 -11.31 10.80 -16.19
C VAL A 500 -12.25 11.79 -16.86
N THR A 501 -13.55 11.49 -16.92
CA THR A 501 -14.57 12.42 -17.45
C THR A 501 -14.54 13.76 -16.71
N ASP A 502 -14.56 13.74 -15.37
CA ASP A 502 -14.47 14.94 -14.53
C ASP A 502 -13.17 15.71 -14.78
N HIS A 503 -12.06 15.00 -14.98
CA HIS A 503 -10.76 15.61 -15.26
C HIS A 503 -10.73 16.29 -16.62
N VAL A 504 -11.25 15.64 -17.67
CA VAL A 504 -11.34 16.22 -19.02
C VAL A 504 -12.23 17.46 -19.01
N GLN A 505 -13.36 17.44 -18.31
CA GLN A 505 -14.22 18.62 -18.16
C GLN A 505 -13.51 19.80 -17.47
N LEU A 506 -12.73 19.55 -16.42
CA LEU A 506 -11.92 20.59 -15.75
C LEU A 506 -10.79 21.11 -16.66
N ILE A 507 -10.18 20.27 -17.49
CA ILE A 507 -9.20 20.68 -18.49
C ILE A 507 -9.87 21.53 -19.60
N GLN A 508 -11.05 21.15 -20.06
CA GLN A 508 -11.85 21.95 -21.01
C GLN A 508 -12.30 23.30 -20.41
N LEU A 509 -12.50 23.38 -19.10
CA LEU A 509 -12.77 24.63 -18.39
C LEU A 509 -11.52 25.52 -18.33
N LEU A 510 -10.35 24.97 -17.95
CA LEU A 510 -9.07 25.68 -17.99
C LEU A 510 -8.78 26.26 -19.38
N LYS A 511 -9.04 25.50 -20.46
CA LYS A 511 -8.91 25.98 -21.86
C LYS A 511 -9.86 27.14 -22.25
N LYS A 512 -10.80 27.51 -21.38
CA LYS A 512 -11.75 28.62 -21.58
C LYS A 512 -11.51 29.78 -20.61
N THR A 513 -10.88 29.56 -19.45
CA THR A 513 -10.61 30.61 -18.44
C THR A 513 -9.19 31.15 -18.51
N GLU A 514 -8.20 30.31 -18.81
CA GLU A 514 -6.79 30.68 -18.82
C GLU A 514 -6.32 30.92 -20.27
N VAL A 515 -6.09 32.18 -20.65
CA VAL A 515 -5.71 32.56 -22.03
C VAL A 515 -4.39 31.92 -22.46
N ASP A 516 -3.41 31.90 -21.56
CA ASP A 516 -2.05 31.41 -21.82
C ASP A 516 -1.87 29.91 -21.53
N MET A 517 -2.95 29.11 -21.44
CA MET A 517 -2.88 27.69 -21.06
C MET A 517 -2.84 26.75 -22.27
N PHE A 518 -1.68 26.11 -22.46
CA PHE A 518 -1.39 25.17 -23.55
C PHE A 518 -1.10 23.77 -23.02
N LEU A 519 -1.85 22.79 -23.51
CA LEU A 519 -1.62 21.38 -23.17
C LEU A 519 -0.37 20.84 -23.86
N HIS A 520 0.40 20.00 -23.16
CA HIS A 520 1.49 19.25 -23.77
C HIS A 520 0.96 18.41 -24.96
N PRO A 521 1.56 18.44 -26.17
CA PRO A 521 0.96 17.86 -27.39
C PRO A 521 0.50 16.41 -27.28
N LEU A 522 1.28 15.56 -26.62
CA LEU A 522 0.91 14.16 -26.34
C LEU A 522 -0.39 14.03 -25.51
N LEU A 523 -0.56 14.89 -24.49
CA LEU A 523 -1.76 14.91 -23.65
C LEU A 523 -2.96 15.52 -24.38
N GLN A 524 -2.71 16.46 -25.30
CA GLN A 524 -3.75 17.01 -26.17
C GLN A 524 -4.33 15.93 -27.10
N GLU A 525 -3.50 15.10 -27.74
CA GLU A 525 -4.00 14.03 -28.63
C GLU A 525 -4.68 12.88 -27.85
N ILE A 526 -4.24 12.60 -26.62
CA ILE A 526 -4.91 11.65 -25.71
C ILE A 526 -6.31 12.16 -25.30
N MET A 527 -6.42 13.41 -24.82
CA MET A 527 -7.70 13.98 -24.36
C MET A 527 -8.62 14.49 -25.47
N LYS A 528 -8.14 14.60 -26.71
CA LYS A 528 -8.94 14.94 -27.88
C LYS A 528 -9.94 13.82 -28.16
N ASP A 529 -11.20 14.16 -28.34
CA ASP A 529 -12.30 13.21 -28.60
C ASP A 529 -12.45 12.14 -27.48
N LEU A 530 -12.04 12.48 -26.25
CA LEU A 530 -12.12 11.60 -25.08
C LEU A 530 -13.33 11.96 -24.20
N TYR A 531 -14.40 11.17 -24.33
CA TYR A 531 -15.72 11.28 -23.66
C TYR A 531 -16.55 12.51 -24.07
#